data_AF-A0A955F7I1-F1
#
_entry.id   AF-A0A955F7I1-F1
#
_cell.length_a   1.000
_cell.length_b   1.000
_cell.length_c   1.000
_cell.angle_alpha   90.00
_cell.angle_beta   90.00
_cell.angle_gamma   90.00
#
_symmetry.space_group_name_H-M   'P 1'
#
loop_
_entity.id
_entity.type
_entity.pdbx_description
1 polymer ?
#
loop_
_entity_poly.entity_id
_entity_poly.type
_entity_poly.pdbx_seq_one_letter_code
_entity_poly.pdbx_strand_id
1 'polypeptide(L)' 'MQRESFLSDDCPPMGIYETLYAFRDSFGQFMGTEGTHPWSQGFPLTTPLSGGPELPSRVEVT' A
#
# COMPACT_ATOMS: atom_id res chain seq x y z
N MET A 1 17.62 21.53 5.48
CA MET A 1 16.32 22.12 5.10
C MET A 1 15.27 21.46 5.99
N GLN A 2 14.51 22.23 6.77
CA GLN A 2 13.43 21.64 7.57
C GLN A 2 12.33 21.18 6.61
N ARG A 3 11.93 19.91 6.71
CA ARG A 3 10.90 19.28 5.87
C ARG A 3 9.60 19.27 6.69
N GLU A 4 8.57 19.96 6.22
CA GLU A 4 7.26 20.05 6.90
C GLU A 4 6.54 18.69 6.93
N SER A 5 6.63 17.90 5.84
CA SER A 5 6.11 16.53 5.74
C SER A 5 6.62 15.87 4.46
N PHE A 6 6.73 14.53 4.43
CA PHE A 6 7.03 13.79 3.19
C PHE A 6 5.89 13.88 2.16
N LEU A 7 4.68 14.21 2.61
CA LEU A 7 3.50 14.39 1.76
C LEU A 7 3.49 15.74 1.02
N SER A 8 4.37 16.66 1.41
CA SER A 8 4.52 17.97 0.77
C SER A 8 5.55 17.96 -0.36
N ASP A 9 6.19 16.82 -0.61
CA ASP A 9 7.16 16.68 -1.70
C ASP A 9 6.39 16.56 -3.02
N ASP A 10 6.70 17.44 -3.98
CA ASP A 10 6.21 17.34 -5.36
C ASP A 10 6.84 16.09 -5.98
N CYS A 11 6.06 15.01 -6.04
CA CYS A 11 6.52 13.71 -6.53
C CYS A 11 6.25 13.66 -8.04
N PRO A 12 7.28 13.86 -8.90
CA PRO A 12 7.07 13.77 -10.34
C PRO A 12 6.57 12.36 -10.68
N PRO A 13 5.76 12.20 -11.76
CA PRO A 13 5.28 10.89 -12.17
C PRO A 13 6.47 9.98 -12.44
N MET A 14 6.67 8.99 -11.56
CA MET A 14 7.74 8.00 -11.69
C MET A 14 7.40 7.06 -12.85
N GLY A 15 8.36 6.86 -13.75
CA GLY A 15 8.20 5.87 -14.80
C GLY A 15 7.95 4.47 -14.20
N ILE A 16 7.17 3.64 -14.89
CA ILE A 16 6.82 2.31 -14.38
C ILE A 16 8.07 1.49 -14.03
N TYR A 17 9.13 1.55 -14.85
CA TYR A 17 10.38 0.84 -14.59
C TYR A 17 11.17 1.40 -13.41
N GLU A 18 11.24 2.73 -13.26
CA GLU A 18 11.93 3.36 -12.13
C GLU A 18 11.29 2.95 -10.81
N THR A 19 9.95 2.93 -10.77
CA THR A 19 9.18 2.45 -9.62
C THR A 19 9.49 0.99 -9.31
N LEU A 20 9.50 0.12 -10.32
CA LEU A 20 9.75 -1.31 -10.13
C LEU A 20 11.17 -1.59 -9.61
N TYR A 21 12.18 -0.88 -10.11
CA TYR A 21 13.56 -1.05 -9.66
C TYR A 21 13.80 -0.44 -8.27
N ALA A 22 13.28 0.76 -8.01
CA ALA A 22 13.37 1.37 -6.68
C ALA A 22 12.67 0.51 -5.60
N PHE A 23 11.55 -0.12 -5.96
CA PHE A 23 10.88 -1.10 -5.08
C PHE A 23 11.80 -2.29 -4.79
N ARG A 24 12.38 -2.91 -5.82
CA ARG A 24 13.32 -4.03 -5.64
C ARG A 24 14.48 -3.65 -4.74
N ASP A 25 15.08 -2.47 -4.95
CA ASP A 25 16.23 -2.02 -4.17
C ASP A 25 15.88 -1.79 -2.68
N SER A 26 14.65 -1.34 -2.41
CA SER A 26 14.17 -1.08 -1.05
C SER A 26 13.74 -2.36 -0.31
N PHE A 27 13.10 -3.30 -1.01
CA PHE A 27 12.44 -4.47 -0.40
C PHE A 27 13.18 -5.80 -0.66
N GLY A 28 14.22 -5.80 -1.48
CA GLY A 28 15.02 -6.98 -1.84
C GLY A 28 14.33 -7.95 -2.81
N GLN A 29 13.12 -7.64 -3.26
CA GLN A 29 12.31 -8.48 -4.15
C GLN A 29 11.49 -7.63 -5.13
N PHE A 30 11.19 -8.21 -6.31
CA PHE A 30 10.41 -7.53 -7.32
C PHE A 30 8.95 -7.34 -6.88
N MET A 31 8.36 -6.21 -7.25
CA MET A 31 6.94 -5.96 -7.09
C MET A 31 6.13 -6.99 -7.88
N GLY A 32 5.17 -7.65 -7.24
CA GLY A 32 4.35 -8.71 -7.84
C GLY A 32 4.75 -10.14 -7.46
N THR A 33 5.82 -10.32 -6.69
CA THR A 33 6.08 -11.57 -5.94
C THR A 33 5.04 -11.76 -4.82
N GLU A 34 4.95 -12.97 -4.27
CA GLU A 34 4.07 -13.26 -3.14
C GLU A 34 4.31 -12.27 -1.98
N GLY A 35 3.25 -11.58 -1.54
CA GLY A 35 3.33 -10.56 -0.49
C GLY A 35 3.78 -9.16 -0.93
N THR A 36 4.12 -8.93 -2.21
CA THR A 36 4.52 -7.60 -2.73
C THR A 36 3.61 -7.05 -3.81
N HIS A 37 2.53 -7.76 -4.14
CA HIS A 37 1.60 -7.34 -5.17
C HIS A 37 0.86 -6.06 -4.70
N PRO A 38 1.12 -4.88 -5.29
CA PRO A 38 0.55 -3.62 -4.83
C PRO A 38 -0.95 -3.54 -5.08
N TRP A 39 -1.44 -4.36 -6.01
CA TRP A 39 -2.81 -4.41 -6.51
C TRP A 39 -3.57 -5.61 -5.99
N SER A 40 -3.10 -6.27 -4.91
CA SER A 40 -4.09 -6.87 -4.03
C SER A 40 -4.76 -5.67 -3.39
N GLN A 41 -5.75 -5.09 -4.09
CA GLN A 41 -6.82 -4.33 -3.48
C GLN A 41 -7.16 -5.14 -2.25
N GLY A 42 -6.71 -4.67 -1.08
CA GLY A 42 -6.63 -5.49 0.12
C GLY A 42 -7.98 -6.17 0.23
N PHE A 43 -8.00 -7.50 0.08
CA PHE A 43 -9.24 -8.22 0.27
C PHE A 43 -9.74 -7.76 1.64
N PRO A 44 -11.02 -7.32 1.77
CA PRO A 44 -11.49 -6.79 3.03
C PRO A 44 -11.05 -7.76 4.12
N LEU A 45 -10.28 -7.27 5.10
CA LEU A 45 -9.72 -8.17 6.10
C LEU A 45 -10.90 -8.79 6.84
N THR A 46 -11.20 -10.05 6.53
CA THR A 46 -12.33 -10.79 7.11
C THR A 46 -11.99 -11.32 8.50
N THR A 47 -10.77 -11.10 8.95
CA THR A 47 -10.29 -11.46 10.28
C THR A 47 -10.33 -10.22 11.18
N PRO A 48 -10.99 -10.28 12.35
CA PRO A 48 -10.95 -9.18 13.32
C PRO A 48 -9.53 -8.87 13.78
N LEU A 49 -9.19 -7.58 13.88
CA LEU A 49 -7.96 -7.14 14.52
C LEU A 49 -8.07 -7.26 16.03
N SER A 50 -6.98 -7.60 16.71
CA SER A 50 -6.92 -7.61 18.18
C SER A 50 -7.19 -6.20 18.73
N GLY A 51 -8.26 -6.04 19.51
CA GLY A 51 -8.71 -4.73 20.02
C GLY A 51 -9.42 -3.86 18.98
N GLY A 52 -9.71 -4.39 17.79
CA GLY A 52 -10.51 -3.71 16.77
C GLY A 52 -12.02 -3.77 17.06
N PRO A 53 -12.82 -2.99 16.33
CA PRO A 53 -14.28 -3.06 16.42
C PRO A 53 -14.81 -4.40 15.88
N GLU A 54 -16.02 -4.80 16.32
CA GLU A 54 -16.69 -5.98 15.77
C GLU A 54 -16.93 -5.82 14.25
N LEU A 55 -16.76 -6.91 13.51
CA LEU A 55 -17.02 -6.92 12.08
C LEU A 55 -18.52 -6.73 11.82
N PRO A 56 -18.91 -5.83 10.90
CA PRO A 56 -20.30 -5.64 10.55
C PRO A 56 -20.85 -6.89 9.84
N SER A 57 -22.09 -7.28 10.15
CA SER A 57 -22.77 -8.40 9.49
C SER A 57 -23.25 -8.07 8.07
N ARG A 58 -23.33 -6.78 7.72
CA ARG A 58 -23.74 -6.28 6.40
C ARG A 58 -23.13 -4.90 6.12
N VAL A 59 -22.77 -4.66 4.86
CA VAL A 59 -22.35 -3.35 4.35
C VAL A 59 -23.35 -2.93 3.26
N GLU A 60 -23.96 -1.76 3.39
CA GLU A 60 -24.77 -1.15 2.32
C GLU A 60 -23.87 -0.30 1.42
N VAL A 61 -24.07 -0.38 0.11
CA VAL A 61 -23.30 0.37 -0.90
C VAL A 61 -24.28 1.29 -1.64
N THR A 62 -23.91 2.57 -1.79
CA THR A 62 -24.70 3.61 -2.46
C THR A 62 -24.14 3.96 -3.83
#